data_AF-A0A962FHT8-F1
#
_entry.id   AF-A0A962FHT8-F1
#
_cell.length_a   1.000
_cell.length_b   1.000
_cell.length_c   1.000
_cell.angle_alpha   90.00
_cell.angle_beta   90.00
_cell.angle_gamma   90.00
#
_symmetry.space_group_name_H-M   'P 1'
#
loop_
_entity.id
_entity.type
_entity.pdbx_description
1 polymer ?
#
loop_
_entity_poly.entity_id
_entity_poly.type
_entity_poly.pdbx_seq_one_letter_code
_entity_poly.pdbx_strand_id
1 'polypeptide(L)' 'MVYVSELMIAHPETTSFKQLEEHVAQAARDGEIHLYMDIKPEYPDTPPKWETRLEIVFYQAERKRE' A
#
# COMPACT_ATOMS: atom_id res chain seq x y z
N MET A 1 -1.98 12.00 2.28
CA MET A 1 -0.79 11.32 2.81
C MET A 1 -1.32 10.09 3.52
N VAL A 2 -0.94 8.91 3.05
CA VAL A 2 -1.56 7.64 3.44
C VAL A 2 -0.62 6.87 4.33
N TYR A 3 -1.19 6.24 5.35
CA TYR A 3 -0.47 5.35 6.25
C TYR A 3 -0.87 3.91 5.98
N VAL A 4 0.10 2.99 6.01
CA VAL A 4 -0.18 1.55 5.90
C VAL A 4 -1.15 1.10 7.01
N SER A 5 -1.00 1.64 8.23
CA SER A 5 -1.91 1.39 9.35
C SER A 5 -3.33 1.88 9.06
N GLU A 6 -3.49 3.05 8.46
CA GLU A 6 -4.79 3.60 8.09
C GLU A 6 -5.47 2.76 7.01
N LEU A 7 -4.73 2.29 6.00
CA LEU A 7 -5.27 1.36 5.00
C LEU A 7 -5.71 0.03 5.62
N MET A 8 -4.95 -0.51 6.58
CA MET A 8 -5.34 -1.73 7.30
C MET A 8 -6.59 -1.55 8.16
N ILE A 9 -6.74 -0.38 8.81
CA ILE A 9 -7.91 -0.06 9.64
C ILE A 9 -9.13 0.20 8.75
N ALA A 10 -8.94 0.88 7.62
CA ALA A 10 -10.01 1.16 6.66
C ALA A 10 -10.49 -0.11 5.93
N HIS A 11 -9.59 -1.08 5.73
CA HIS A 11 -9.85 -2.35 5.04
C HIS A 11 -9.53 -3.56 5.92
N PRO A 12 -10.31 -3.80 6.99
CA PRO A 12 -10.11 -4.95 7.88
C PRO A 12 -10.32 -6.29 7.17
N GLU A 13 -10.98 -6.32 6.01
CA GLU A 13 -11.07 -7.50 5.13
C GLU A 13 -9.76 -7.86 4.42
N THR A 14 -8.75 -6.98 4.45
CA THR A 14 -7.44 -7.22 3.86
C THR A 14 -6.75 -8.35 4.62
N THR A 15 -6.66 -9.52 4.00
CA THR A 15 -6.01 -10.71 4.60
C THR A 15 -4.71 -11.09 3.89
N SER A 16 -4.35 -10.36 2.83
CA SER A 16 -3.20 -10.67 1.98
C SER A 16 -2.45 -9.41 1.58
N PHE A 17 -1.12 -9.54 1.48
CA PHE A 17 -0.25 -8.45 1.05
C PHE A 17 -0.65 -7.88 -0.33
N LYS A 18 -1.08 -8.76 -1.25
CA LYS A 18 -1.55 -8.35 -2.58
C LYS A 18 -2.75 -7.39 -2.54
N GLN A 19 -3.69 -7.58 -1.60
CA GLN A 19 -4.82 -6.66 -1.46
C GLN A 19 -4.33 -5.29 -0.93
N LEU A 20 -3.40 -5.29 0.03
CA LEU A 20 -2.76 -4.06 0.50
C LEU A 20 -2.07 -3.30 -0.65
N GLU A 21 -1.37 -4.01 -1.55
CA GLU A 21 -0.79 -3.40 -2.77
C GLU A 21 -1.87 -2.69 -3.61
N GLU A 22 -3.05 -3.28 -3.78
CA GLU A 22 -4.16 -2.65 -4.52
C GLU A 22 -4.70 -1.40 -3.82
N HIS A 23 -4.82 -1.43 -2.49
CA HIS A 23 -5.23 -0.25 -1.71
C HIS A 23 -4.22 0.88 -1.80
N VAL A 24 -2.92 0.56 -1.71
CA VAL A 24 -1.83 1.53 -1.89
C VAL A 24 -1.83 2.12 -3.31
N ALA A 25 -2.06 1.29 -4.33
CA ALA A 25 -2.18 1.76 -5.70
C ALA A 25 -3.40 2.68 -5.90
N GLN A 26 -4.52 2.41 -5.21
CA GLN A 26 -5.69 3.28 -5.24
C GLN A 26 -5.42 4.63 -4.58
N ALA A 27 -4.79 4.63 -3.40
CA ALA A 27 -4.38 5.86 -2.72
C ALA A 27 -3.50 6.75 -3.62
N ALA A 28 -2.51 6.17 -4.30
CA ALA A 28 -1.67 6.89 -5.27
C ALA A 28 -2.49 7.48 -6.44
N ARG A 29 -3.51 6.76 -6.93
CA ARG A 29 -4.38 7.24 -8.01
C ARG A 29 -5.34 8.34 -7.56
N ASP A 30 -5.80 8.29 -6.31
CA ASP A 30 -6.69 9.29 -5.72
C ASP A 30 -6.01 10.67 -5.61
N GLY A 31 -4.67 10.69 -5.66
CA GLY A 31 -3.86 11.91 -5.65
C GLY A 31 -2.97 12.02 -4.42
N GLU A 32 -2.82 10.94 -3.66
CA GLU A 32 -1.88 10.92 -2.56
C GLU A 32 -0.44 10.86 -3.06
N ILE A 33 0.43 11.64 -2.41
CA ILE A 33 1.82 11.86 -2.83
C ILE A 33 2.80 11.14 -1.90
N HIS A 34 2.40 10.88 -0.65
CA HIS A 34 3.24 10.24 0.36
C HIS A 34 2.55 8.99 0.92
N LEU A 35 3.29 7.88 0.91
CA LEU A 35 2.97 6.63 1.59
C LEU A 35 3.89 6.45 2.80
N TYR A 36 3.30 6.26 3.98
CA TYR A 36 4.00 6.02 5.23
C TYR A 36 3.86 4.57 5.68
N MET A 37 4.99 3.88 5.75
CA MET A 37 5.11 2.48 6.15
C MET A 37 5.31 2.36 7.68
N ASP A 38 4.37 2.92 8.45
CA ASP A 38 4.47 3.02 9.91
C ASP A 38 4.34 1.66 10.63
N ILE A 39 3.58 0.73 10.03
CA ILE A 39 3.36 -0.62 10.56
C ILE A 39 3.77 -1.68 9.53
N LYS A 40 4.39 -2.76 10.03
CA LYS A 40 4.68 -3.93 9.21
C LYS A 40 3.40 -4.75 9.00
N PRO A 41 3.02 -5.08 7.76
CA PRO A 41 1.94 -6.02 7.50
C PRO A 41 2.27 -7.40 8.07
N GLU A 42 1.40 -7.94 8.90
CA GLU A 42 1.50 -9.31 9.43
C GLU A 42 0.76 -10.33 8.54
N TYR A 43 0.70 -10.09 7.23
CA TYR A 43 0.04 -11.02 6.31
C TYR A 43 0.92 -12.25 6.08
N PRO A 44 0.33 -13.44 5.90
CA PRO A 44 1.07 -14.68 5.62
C PRO A 44 1.87 -14.62 4.31
N ASP A 45 1.44 -13.79 3.36
CA ASP A 45 2.05 -13.60 2.05
C ASP A 45 3.01 -12.39 2.01
N THR A 46 3.31 -11.77 3.15
CA THR A 46 4.16 -10.57 3.20
C THR A 46 5.61 -10.92 2.84
N PRO A 47 6.16 -10.38 1.74
CA PRO A 47 7.54 -10.65 1.36
C PRO A 47 8.53 -9.92 2.29
N PRO A 48 9.78 -10.38 2.39
CA PRO A 48 10.81 -9.72 3.21
C PRO A 48 11.14 -8.29 2.73
N LYS A 49 10.85 -7.94 1.48
CA LYS A 49 11.05 -6.60 0.90
C LYS A 49 9.73 -5.86 0.68
N TRP A 50 8.77 -6.05 1.59
CA TRP A 50 7.43 -5.47 1.48
C TRP A 50 7.46 -3.94 1.38
N GLU A 51 8.36 -3.26 2.10
CA GLU A 51 8.50 -1.79 2.06
C GLU A 51 8.78 -1.29 0.64
N THR A 52 9.87 -1.80 0.04
CA THR A 52 10.24 -1.51 -1.35
C THR A 52 9.12 -1.90 -2.32
N ARG A 53 8.39 -2.98 -2.04
CA ARG A 53 7.31 -3.44 -2.91
C ARG A 53 6.14 -2.47 -2.92
N LEU A 54 5.69 -2.01 -1.75
CA LEU A 54 4.63 -1.01 -1.63
C LEU A 54 5.07 0.32 -2.25
N GLU A 55 6.31 0.73 -2.03
CA GLU A 55 6.87 1.93 -2.64
C GLU A 55 6.85 1.85 -4.18
N ILE A 56 7.29 0.73 -4.76
CA ILE A 56 7.22 0.50 -6.21
C ILE A 56 5.78 0.56 -6.72
N VAL A 57 4.85 -0.11 -6.03
CA VAL A 57 3.43 -0.12 -6.42
C VAL A 57 2.83 1.28 -6.38
N PHE A 58 3.14 2.04 -5.34
CA PHE A 58 2.73 3.43 -5.18
C PHE A 58 3.24 4.30 -6.33
N TYR A 59 4.56 4.31 -6.58
CA TYR A 59 5.15 5.07 -7.69
C TYR A 59 4.63 4.65 -9.06
N GLN A 60 4.43 3.35 -9.29
CA GLN A 60 3.87 2.87 -10.56
C GLN A 60 2.42 3.32 -10.75
N ALA A 61 1.63 3.32 -9.69
CA ALA A 61 0.24 3.75 -9.72
C ALA A 61 0.11 5.27 -9.91
N GLU A 62 0.98 6.06 -9.25
CA GLU A 62 1.09 7.50 -9.45
C GLU A 62 1.45 7.83 -10.91
N ARG A 63 2.46 7.15 -11.48
CA ARG A 63 2.87 7.32 -12.88
C ARG A 63 1.80 6.92 -13.90
N LYS A 64 0.92 5.97 -13.56
CA LYS A 64 -0.19 5.54 -14.42
C LYS A 64 -1.36 6.53 -14.47
N ARG A 65 -1.28 7.64 -13.73
CA ARG A 65 -2.27 8.72 -13.77
C ARG A 65 -2.17 9.58 -15.05
N GLU A 66 -1.11 9.41 -15.84
CA GLU A 66 -0.88 10.12 -17.13
C GLU A 66 -1.64 9.52 -18.32
#